data_AF-A0A7W1FFL8-F1
#
_entry.id   AF-A0A7W1FFL8-F1
#
_cell.length_a   1.000
_cell.length_b   1.000
_cell.length_c   1.000
_cell.angle_alpha   90.00
_cell.angle_beta   90.00
_cell.angle_gamma   90.00
#
_symmetry.space_group_name_H-M   'P 1'
#
loop_
_entity.id
_entity.type
_entity.pdbx_description
1 polymer ?
#
loop_
_entity_poly.entity_id
_entity_poly.type
_entity_poly.pdbx_seq_one_letter_code
_entity_poly.pdbx_strand_id
1 'polypeptide(L)'
;MKRRLFKITKSAALIFLILFVILAALIFWSENDKAVIEKYIRNENLPIVKADWRGTPVDQKGRFVNHEFPFLPSTVDLLKWQLGTKPQREEKQNDSARLEVRDPTEFLRGETDGILWLGHASFFIRINGKNILLDPVFGKPSLINTLVNVPSPIDKLQAVDFILISHSHRDHCDEQTIKQLTMRFPNAKILTGLRMDELLNDWKSPETQIQTAGWYQQFSLPTEQVKIFFLPVRHWARRGLFDTNQHLWGGFVIQGAEKTVYFSGDSGYGSHYKELADVFPKIDYFLIGIGAYQPIWFMKANHNSPQEAFQGFVDSKADRLIPMHFGRFDLSDEPPSEPLRLLKETAAEANLSDKIKNLQINESIIW
;
A
#
# COMPACT_ATOMS: atom_id res chain seq x y z
N MET A 1 -5.72 26.45 -52.22
CA MET A 1 -6.89 25.74 -51.64
C MET A 1 -6.49 24.94 -50.40
N LYS A 2 -6.25 25.59 -49.25
CA LYS A 2 -6.09 24.90 -47.95
C LYS A 2 -6.51 25.86 -46.85
N ARG A 3 -7.60 25.53 -46.14
CA ARG A 3 -7.91 25.88 -44.72
C ARG A 3 -9.41 25.72 -44.47
N ARG A 4 -9.83 24.51 -44.09
CA ARG A 4 -11.05 24.28 -43.31
C ARG A 4 -10.83 23.04 -42.46
N LEU A 5 -10.20 23.21 -41.30
CA LEU A 5 -10.31 22.27 -40.20
C LEU A 5 -10.19 23.07 -38.90
N PHE A 6 -11.02 22.67 -37.93
CA PHE A 6 -11.18 23.21 -36.57
C PHE A 6 -12.04 24.48 -36.40
N LYS A 7 -13.36 24.30 -36.55
CA LYS A 7 -14.34 24.84 -35.59
C LYS A 7 -14.99 23.66 -34.87
N ILE A 8 -14.27 23.04 -33.94
CA ILE A 8 -14.92 22.28 -32.86
C ILE A 8 -15.46 23.35 -31.91
N THR A 9 -16.77 23.52 -31.95
CA THR A 9 -17.50 24.58 -31.25
C THR A 9 -17.49 24.30 -29.75
N LYS A 10 -17.53 25.36 -28.93
CA LYS A 10 -17.63 25.31 -27.45
C LYS A 10 -18.67 24.31 -26.93
N SER A 11 -19.67 23.98 -27.75
CA SER A 11 -20.72 22.98 -27.51
C SER A 11 -20.19 21.55 -27.35
N ALA A 12 -19.17 21.12 -28.10
CA ALA A 12 -18.61 19.76 -27.97
C ALA A 12 -17.79 19.61 -26.68
N ALA A 13 -17.05 20.65 -26.29
CA ALA A 13 -16.34 20.71 -25.00
C ALA A 13 -17.32 20.75 -23.82
N LEU A 14 -18.45 21.47 -23.97
CA LEU A 14 -19.51 21.51 -22.96
C LEU A 14 -20.24 20.17 -22.83
N ILE A 15 -20.53 19.48 -23.93
CA ILE A 15 -21.13 18.13 -23.91
C ILE A 15 -20.17 17.12 -23.29
N PHE A 16 -18.87 17.21 -23.61
CA PHE A 16 -17.85 16.36 -22.99
C PHE A 16 -17.73 16.63 -21.49
N LEU A 17 -17.76 17.91 -21.07
CA LEU A 17 -17.77 18.29 -19.65
C LEU A 17 -19.02 17.79 -18.94
N ILE A 18 -20.21 17.91 -19.55
CA ILE A 18 -21.47 17.42 -18.98
C ILE A 18 -21.46 15.89 -18.87
N LEU A 19 -21.04 15.18 -19.92
CA LEU A 19 -20.90 13.72 -19.87
C LEU A 19 -19.86 13.27 -18.85
N PHE A 20 -18.75 14.00 -18.74
CA PHE A 20 -17.72 13.76 -17.74
C PHE A 20 -18.22 14.04 -16.32
N VAL A 21 -19.01 15.09 -16.09
CA VAL A 21 -19.64 15.39 -14.80
C VAL A 21 -20.71 14.37 -14.44
N ILE A 22 -21.54 13.93 -15.40
CA ILE A 22 -22.52 12.86 -15.20
C ILE A 22 -21.80 11.55 -14.88
N LEU A 23 -20.74 11.22 -15.62
CA LEU A 23 -19.91 10.05 -15.33
C LEU A 23 -19.25 10.18 -13.95
N ALA A 24 -18.68 11.33 -13.61
CA ALA A 24 -18.05 11.59 -12.31
C ALA A 24 -19.05 11.56 -11.14
N ALA A 25 -20.30 11.96 -11.35
CA ALA A 25 -21.40 11.83 -10.40
C ALA A 25 -21.92 10.38 -10.27
N LEU A 26 -21.77 9.56 -11.30
CA LEU A 26 -22.02 8.11 -11.24
C LEU A 26 -20.84 7.35 -10.60
N ILE A 27 -19.63 7.92 -10.64
CA ILE A 27 -18.41 7.32 -10.10
C ILE A 27 -18.32 7.52 -8.58
N PHE A 28 -18.79 8.61 -7.96
CA PHE A 28 -18.83 8.70 -6.48
C PHE A 28 -20.14 9.28 -5.93
N TRP A 29 -20.47 8.82 -4.71
CA TRP A 29 -21.75 9.02 -4.04
C TRP A 29 -22.02 10.47 -3.60
N SER A 30 -23.31 10.73 -3.35
CA SER A 30 -23.87 11.96 -2.77
C SER A 30 -23.06 12.54 -1.62
N GLU A 31 -22.87 13.87 -1.60
CA GLU A 31 -22.19 14.62 -0.52
C GLU A 31 -22.81 14.40 0.88
N ASN A 32 -24.00 13.82 0.97
CA ASN A 32 -24.66 13.47 2.23
C ASN A 32 -24.28 12.09 2.77
N ASP A 33 -23.48 11.31 2.04
CA ASP A 33 -23.04 9.99 2.48
C ASP A 33 -21.95 10.10 3.56
N LYS A 34 -22.22 9.52 4.72
CA LYS A 34 -21.30 9.50 5.85
C LYS A 34 -21.02 8.05 6.26
N ALA A 35 -19.76 7.73 6.44
CA ALA A 35 -19.32 6.46 7.00
C ALA A 35 -19.49 6.50 8.54
N VAL A 36 -20.68 6.15 9.01
CA VAL A 36 -20.99 6.09 10.45
C VAL A 36 -20.85 4.64 10.88
N ILE A 37 -19.97 4.36 11.85
CA ILE A 37 -19.74 3.01 12.35
C ILE A 37 -21.05 2.46 12.92
N GLU A 38 -21.52 1.34 12.37
CA GLU A 38 -22.74 0.66 12.80
C GLU A 38 -22.40 -0.61 13.59
N LYS A 39 -21.45 -1.41 13.10
CA LYS A 39 -21.08 -2.69 13.72
C LYS A 39 -19.61 -3.01 13.49
N TYR A 40 -19.17 -4.08 14.14
CA TYR A 40 -17.82 -4.60 14.05
C TYR A 40 -17.86 -6.03 13.49
N ILE A 41 -16.95 -6.35 12.58
CA ILE A 41 -16.82 -7.70 12.01
C ILE A 41 -15.39 -8.22 12.12
N ARG A 42 -15.23 -9.53 12.24
CA ARG A 42 -13.94 -10.19 12.39
C ARG A 42 -14.03 -11.62 11.84
N ASN A 43 -12.88 -12.27 11.68
CA ASN A 43 -12.85 -13.70 11.42
C ASN A 43 -12.91 -14.46 12.76
N GLU A 44 -14.03 -15.10 13.09
CA GLU A 44 -14.21 -15.79 14.38
C GLU A 44 -13.24 -16.96 14.61
N ASN A 45 -12.56 -17.45 13.57
CA ASN A 45 -11.60 -18.55 13.66
C ASN A 45 -10.16 -18.10 13.92
N LEU A 46 -9.89 -16.79 13.95
CA LEU A 46 -8.55 -16.25 14.13
C LEU A 46 -8.39 -15.60 15.51
N PRO A 47 -7.29 -15.87 16.22
CA PRO A 47 -7.03 -15.26 17.51
C PRO A 47 -6.79 -13.76 17.39
N ILE A 48 -7.11 -13.03 18.45
CA ILE A 48 -7.01 -11.57 18.56
C ILE A 48 -5.81 -11.23 19.44
N VAL A 49 -4.97 -10.29 19.01
CA VAL A 49 -3.79 -9.85 19.78
C VAL A 49 -4.04 -8.61 20.65
N LYS A 50 -5.11 -7.87 20.39
CA LYS A 50 -5.51 -6.69 21.17
C LYS A 50 -6.79 -6.99 21.95
N ALA A 51 -6.67 -7.21 23.25
CA ALA A 51 -7.75 -7.78 24.08
C ALA A 51 -9.07 -7.00 24.08
N ASP A 52 -9.01 -5.67 23.97
CA ASP A 52 -10.16 -4.76 23.92
C ASP A 52 -10.70 -4.50 22.50
N TRP A 53 -10.08 -5.10 21.47
CA TRP A 53 -10.53 -4.96 20.09
C TRP A 53 -11.83 -5.74 19.82
N ARG A 54 -12.85 -5.01 19.35
CA ARG A 54 -14.21 -5.54 19.14
C ARG A 54 -14.44 -6.13 17.74
N GLY A 55 -13.54 -5.86 16.81
CA GLY A 55 -13.70 -6.17 15.39
C GLY A 55 -13.33 -4.98 14.51
N THR A 56 -13.27 -5.20 13.19
CA THR A 56 -13.06 -4.13 12.21
C THR A 56 -14.39 -3.40 12.02
N PRO A 57 -14.42 -2.06 12.17
CA PRO A 57 -15.66 -1.30 12.04
C PRO A 57 -16.16 -1.28 10.59
N VAL A 58 -17.47 -1.43 10.44
CA VAL A 58 -18.19 -1.23 9.19
C VAL A 58 -19.37 -0.29 9.41
N ASP A 59 -19.71 0.46 8.36
CA ASP A 59 -20.82 1.40 8.37
C ASP A 59 -22.17 0.73 8.08
N GLN A 60 -23.23 1.53 8.06
CA GLN A 60 -24.61 1.13 7.78
C GLN A 60 -24.84 0.50 6.39
N LYS A 61 -23.85 0.60 5.49
CA LYS A 61 -23.85 -0.03 4.16
C LYS A 61 -22.90 -1.22 4.09
N GLY A 62 -22.34 -1.63 5.22
CA GLY A 62 -21.36 -2.70 5.31
C GLY A 62 -19.98 -2.34 4.77
N ARG A 63 -19.68 -1.05 4.53
CA ARG A 63 -18.36 -0.60 4.09
C ARG A 63 -17.42 -0.51 5.28
N PHE A 64 -16.16 -0.90 5.09
CA PHE A 64 -15.13 -0.69 6.09
C PHE A 64 -14.87 0.80 6.34
N VAL A 65 -14.49 1.12 7.57
CA VAL A 65 -14.24 2.49 8.02
C VAL A 65 -12.97 2.53 8.86
N ASN A 66 -12.22 3.63 8.82
CA ASN A 66 -11.16 3.83 9.81
C ASN A 66 -11.75 4.05 11.21
N HIS A 67 -11.10 3.52 12.24
CA HIS A 67 -11.52 3.78 13.63
C HIS A 67 -11.40 5.27 13.96
N GLU A 68 -10.28 5.88 13.58
CA GLU A 68 -10.08 7.32 13.60
C GLU A 68 -10.18 7.88 12.19
N PHE A 69 -10.79 9.06 12.06
CA PHE A 69 -10.93 9.74 10.78
C PHE A 69 -11.63 8.89 9.68
N PRO A 70 -12.93 8.54 9.86
CA PRO A 70 -13.72 7.94 8.79
C PRO A 70 -13.55 8.70 7.47
N PHE A 71 -13.27 7.97 6.39
CA PHE A 71 -12.98 8.54 5.09
C PHE A 71 -13.84 7.90 4.01
N LEU A 72 -14.43 8.75 3.16
CA LEU A 72 -15.03 8.38 1.90
C LEU A 72 -14.44 9.29 0.81
N PRO A 73 -14.03 8.74 -0.34
CA PRO A 73 -13.52 9.55 -1.44
C PRO A 73 -14.62 10.45 -2.03
N SER A 74 -14.24 11.68 -2.39
CA SER A 74 -15.13 12.74 -2.88
C SER A 74 -14.80 13.09 -4.34
N THR A 75 -15.81 13.03 -5.23
CA THR A 75 -15.64 13.45 -6.64
C THR A 75 -15.25 14.91 -6.74
N VAL A 76 -15.87 15.77 -5.92
CA VAL A 76 -15.60 17.22 -5.95
C VAL A 76 -14.15 17.49 -5.59
N ASP A 77 -13.64 16.82 -4.56
CA ASP A 77 -12.25 16.94 -4.16
C ASP A 77 -11.30 16.37 -5.22
N LEU A 78 -11.64 15.23 -5.83
CA LEU A 78 -10.86 14.68 -6.94
C LEU A 78 -10.79 15.67 -8.13
N LEU A 79 -11.92 16.26 -8.53
CA LEU A 79 -11.96 17.25 -9.61
C LEU A 79 -11.20 18.52 -9.25
N LYS A 80 -11.34 18.99 -8.00
CA LYS A 80 -10.60 20.14 -7.46
C LYS A 80 -9.10 19.89 -7.50
N TRP A 81 -8.65 18.67 -7.21
CA TRP A 81 -7.25 18.31 -7.34
C TRP A 81 -6.80 18.29 -8.81
N GLN A 82 -7.53 17.62 -9.70
CA GLN A 82 -7.15 17.47 -11.10
C GLN A 82 -7.11 18.81 -11.86
N LEU A 83 -8.03 19.72 -11.55
CA LEU A 83 -8.16 21.03 -12.19
C LEU A 83 -7.47 22.17 -11.41
N GLY A 84 -7.02 21.88 -10.19
CA GLY A 84 -6.43 22.86 -9.28
C GLY A 84 -5.02 23.28 -9.70
N THR A 85 -4.51 24.30 -9.02
CA THR A 85 -3.11 24.70 -9.15
C THR A 85 -2.21 23.62 -8.55
N LYS A 86 -1.09 23.37 -9.21
CA LYS A 86 -0.08 22.40 -8.81
C LYS A 86 1.23 23.14 -8.53
N PRO A 87 1.48 23.57 -7.27
CA PRO A 87 2.60 24.46 -6.96
C PRO A 87 3.96 23.92 -7.39
N GLN A 88 4.16 22.61 -7.26
CA GLN A 88 5.42 21.93 -7.57
C GLN A 88 5.48 21.37 -9.00
N ARG A 89 4.57 21.75 -9.90
CA ARG A 89 4.49 21.17 -11.24
C ARG A 89 5.78 21.31 -12.04
N GLU A 90 6.40 22.49 -12.00
CA GLU A 90 7.64 22.77 -12.73
C GLU A 90 8.81 21.98 -12.13
N GLU A 91 8.95 21.99 -10.81
CA GLU A 91 9.96 21.21 -10.09
C GLU A 91 9.86 19.72 -10.42
N LYS A 92 8.64 19.17 -10.36
CA LYS A 92 8.37 17.77 -10.71
C LYS A 92 8.72 17.44 -12.17
N GLN A 93 8.43 18.34 -13.10
CA GLN A 93 8.77 18.14 -14.52
C GLN A 93 10.27 18.16 -14.77
N ASN A 94 11.01 18.94 -13.98
CA ASN A 94 12.47 19.05 -14.08
C ASN A 94 13.21 17.96 -13.28
N ASP A 95 12.50 17.22 -12.42
CA ASP A 95 13.08 16.13 -11.63
C ASP A 95 13.34 14.86 -12.46
N SER A 96 14.61 14.67 -12.80
CA SER A 96 15.12 13.54 -13.56
C SER A 96 15.69 12.42 -12.69
N ALA A 97 15.67 12.54 -11.36
CA ALA A 97 16.24 11.53 -10.47
C ALA A 97 15.43 10.24 -10.54
N ARG A 98 16.11 9.10 -10.67
CA ARG A 98 15.51 7.77 -10.72
C ARG A 98 16.29 6.82 -9.82
N LEU A 99 15.57 5.89 -9.20
CA LEU A 99 16.17 4.84 -8.40
C LEU A 99 16.98 3.89 -9.29
N GLU A 100 18.13 3.46 -8.78
CA GLU A 100 18.90 2.38 -9.39
C GLU A 100 18.10 1.07 -9.28
N VAL A 101 18.13 0.25 -10.33
CA VAL A 101 17.56 -1.10 -10.33
C VAL A 101 18.70 -2.10 -10.38
N ARG A 102 18.90 -2.83 -9.27
CA ARG A 102 19.93 -3.86 -9.13
C ARG A 102 19.43 -5.23 -9.58
N ASP A 103 20.33 -6.21 -9.64
CA ASP A 103 19.95 -7.61 -9.88
C ASP A 103 19.62 -8.32 -8.55
N PRO A 104 18.38 -8.79 -8.32
CA PRO A 104 17.99 -9.45 -7.08
C PRO A 104 18.40 -10.93 -7.02
N THR A 105 19.06 -11.47 -8.05
CA THR A 105 19.28 -12.92 -8.21
C THR A 105 19.95 -13.58 -7.02
N GLU A 106 20.99 -12.95 -6.45
CA GLU A 106 21.74 -13.51 -5.33
C GLU A 106 20.83 -13.76 -4.11
N PHE A 107 20.06 -12.75 -3.71
CA PHE A 107 19.16 -12.86 -2.56
C PHE A 107 17.96 -13.79 -2.82
N LEU A 108 17.37 -13.74 -4.01
CA LEU A 108 16.20 -14.55 -4.36
C LEU A 108 16.52 -16.04 -4.53
N ARG A 109 17.78 -16.37 -4.87
CA ARG A 109 18.26 -17.75 -5.00
C ARG A 109 19.02 -18.28 -3.78
N GLY A 110 19.37 -17.40 -2.85
CA GLY A 110 20.00 -17.77 -1.59
C GLY A 110 19.00 -18.19 -0.52
N GLU A 111 19.53 -18.53 0.65
CA GLU A 111 18.76 -19.00 1.81
C GLU A 111 18.85 -18.05 3.02
N THR A 112 19.66 -16.99 2.91
CA THR A 112 19.87 -16.03 4.01
C THR A 112 18.61 -15.23 4.28
N ASP A 113 18.28 -15.08 5.57
CA ASP A 113 17.18 -14.23 6.02
C ASP A 113 17.48 -12.76 5.73
N GLY A 114 16.43 -12.00 5.44
CA GLY A 114 16.58 -10.62 5.02
C GLY A 114 15.33 -9.98 4.43
N ILE A 115 15.45 -8.71 4.06
CA ILE A 115 14.45 -7.93 3.33
C ILE A 115 15.05 -7.51 2.01
N LEU A 116 14.36 -7.79 0.91
CA LEU A 116 14.67 -7.29 -0.43
C LEU A 116 13.55 -6.34 -0.88
N TRP A 117 13.90 -5.10 -1.22
CA TRP A 117 12.95 -4.15 -1.77
C TRP A 117 12.80 -4.36 -3.28
N LEU A 118 11.62 -4.75 -3.75
CA LEU A 118 11.34 -4.98 -5.18
C LEU A 118 10.81 -3.70 -5.88
N GLY A 119 10.74 -2.58 -5.15
CA GLY A 119 10.28 -1.28 -5.63
C GLY A 119 8.80 -1.00 -5.36
N HIS A 120 8.46 0.27 -5.19
CA HIS A 120 7.16 0.74 -4.67
C HIS A 120 6.88 0.16 -3.28
N ALA A 121 5.76 -0.54 -3.08
CA ALA A 121 5.43 -1.26 -1.85
C ALA A 121 5.74 -2.76 -1.91
N SER A 122 6.36 -3.24 -3.00
CA SER A 122 6.67 -4.67 -3.16
C SER A 122 7.94 -5.06 -2.40
N PHE A 123 7.84 -6.08 -1.55
CA PHE A 123 8.98 -6.65 -0.84
C PHE A 123 8.99 -8.17 -0.95
N PHE A 124 10.19 -8.75 -0.96
CA PHE A 124 10.40 -10.15 -0.64
C PHE A 124 11.14 -10.23 0.69
N ILE A 125 10.57 -10.93 1.66
CA ILE A 125 11.15 -11.12 2.99
C ILE A 125 11.42 -12.60 3.18
N ARG A 126 12.63 -12.92 3.63
CA ARG A 126 12.96 -14.23 4.16
C ARG A 126 13.16 -14.13 5.67
N ILE A 127 12.38 -14.89 6.43
CA ILE A 127 12.44 -14.87 7.88
C ILE A 127 12.22 -16.28 8.43
N ASN A 128 13.18 -16.77 9.21
CA ASN A 128 13.23 -18.14 9.69
C ASN A 128 13.06 -19.16 8.54
N GLY A 129 13.65 -18.86 7.37
CA GLY A 129 13.55 -19.67 6.16
C GLY A 129 12.20 -19.60 5.42
N LYS A 130 11.25 -18.78 5.86
CA LYS A 130 9.97 -18.56 5.18
C LYS A 130 10.05 -17.43 4.18
N ASN A 131 9.63 -17.69 2.95
CA ASN A 131 9.64 -16.74 1.84
C ASN A 131 8.29 -16.04 1.72
N ILE A 132 8.26 -14.73 1.96
CA ILE A 132 7.06 -13.91 2.05
C ILE A 132 7.14 -12.79 1.01
N LEU A 133 6.11 -12.68 0.17
CA LEU A 133 5.92 -11.52 -0.71
C LEU A 133 4.90 -10.56 -0.08
N LEU A 134 5.22 -9.27 -0.06
CA LEU A 134 4.31 -8.19 0.35
C LEU A 134 3.95 -7.36 -0.89
N ASP A 135 2.66 -7.13 -1.10
CA ASP A 135 2.10 -6.29 -2.17
C ASP A 135 2.84 -6.41 -3.52
N PRO A 136 2.97 -7.64 -4.07
CA PRO A 136 3.76 -7.87 -5.27
C PRO A 136 3.07 -7.26 -6.48
N VAL A 137 3.75 -6.31 -7.11
CA VAL A 137 3.39 -5.74 -8.41
C VAL A 137 4.62 -5.86 -9.30
N PHE A 138 4.63 -6.80 -10.23
CA PHE A 138 5.77 -7.03 -11.13
C PHE A 138 5.57 -6.42 -12.51
N GLY A 139 4.32 -6.08 -12.85
CA GLY A 139 3.97 -5.41 -14.08
C GLY A 139 3.91 -3.88 -13.95
N LYS A 140 3.26 -3.28 -14.95
CA LYS A 140 2.84 -1.88 -14.95
C LYS A 140 1.33 -1.82 -14.68
N PRO A 141 0.90 -1.35 -13.51
CA PRO A 141 -0.51 -1.16 -13.25
C PRO A 141 -1.15 -0.26 -14.30
N SER A 142 -2.35 -0.63 -14.76
CA SER A 142 -3.09 0.18 -15.73
C SER A 142 -3.41 1.56 -15.15
N LEU A 143 -3.36 2.60 -16.01
CA LEU A 143 -3.66 4.00 -15.67
C LEU A 143 -2.66 4.67 -14.70
N ILE A 144 -1.54 4.02 -14.39
CA ILE A 144 -0.49 4.57 -13.52
C ILE A 144 0.78 4.80 -14.34
N ASN A 145 1.32 6.01 -14.28
CA ASN A 145 2.56 6.35 -14.95
C ASN A 145 3.74 5.70 -14.23
N THR A 146 4.61 5.03 -15.00
CA THR A 146 5.81 4.37 -14.46
C THR A 146 7.02 5.26 -14.63
N LEU A 147 7.71 5.58 -13.53
CA LEU A 147 8.95 6.36 -13.52
C LEU A 147 10.18 5.47 -13.76
N VAL A 148 10.19 4.29 -13.16
CA VAL A 148 11.27 3.30 -13.26
C VAL A 148 10.70 1.95 -13.65
N ASN A 149 11.20 1.37 -14.74
CA ASN A 149 10.82 0.03 -15.16
C ASN A 149 11.63 -1.02 -14.41
N VAL A 150 10.96 -1.89 -13.66
CA VAL A 150 11.59 -2.96 -12.89
C VAL A 150 11.27 -4.29 -13.57
N PRO A 151 12.27 -5.09 -14.00
CA PRO A 151 12.02 -6.42 -14.53
C PRO A 151 11.32 -7.32 -13.51
N SER A 152 10.36 -8.12 -13.94
CA SER A 152 9.69 -9.08 -13.07
C SER A 152 10.72 -10.06 -12.48
N PRO A 153 10.76 -10.23 -11.14
CA PRO A 153 11.66 -11.18 -10.49
C PRO A 153 11.12 -12.62 -10.51
N ILE A 154 9.95 -12.86 -11.10
CA ILE A 154 9.21 -14.12 -10.93
C ILE A 154 10.02 -15.36 -11.31
N ASP A 155 10.84 -15.28 -12.36
CA ASP A 155 11.68 -16.40 -12.79
C ASP A 155 12.86 -16.68 -11.87
N LYS A 156 13.22 -15.71 -11.04
CA LYS A 156 14.30 -15.80 -10.05
C LYS A 156 13.80 -16.33 -8.71
N LEU A 157 12.50 -16.26 -8.44
CA LEU A 157 11.89 -16.82 -7.23
C LEU A 157 11.99 -18.35 -7.24
N GLN A 158 12.58 -18.90 -6.19
CA GLN A 158 12.69 -20.36 -5.98
C GLN A 158 11.50 -20.93 -5.22
N ALA A 159 11.01 -20.22 -4.20
CA ALA A 159 9.86 -20.61 -3.41
C ALA A 159 9.17 -19.37 -2.83
N VAL A 160 7.86 -19.49 -2.60
CA VAL A 160 7.03 -18.51 -1.90
C VAL A 160 6.09 -19.30 -0.99
N ASP A 161 6.15 -19.05 0.32
CA ASP A 161 5.24 -19.65 1.30
C ASP A 161 3.98 -18.79 1.46
N PHE A 162 4.14 -17.46 1.50
CA PHE A 162 3.05 -16.52 1.77
C PHE A 162 3.08 -15.32 0.84
N ILE A 163 1.90 -14.90 0.39
CA ILE A 163 1.67 -13.67 -0.37
C ILE A 163 0.74 -12.79 0.46
N LEU A 164 1.23 -11.66 0.94
CA LEU A 164 0.51 -10.75 1.81
C LEU A 164 0.05 -9.55 1.00
N ILE A 165 -1.26 -9.28 1.04
CA ILE A 165 -1.89 -8.17 0.30
C ILE A 165 -2.56 -7.22 1.28
N SER A 166 -2.04 -6.00 1.37
CA SER A 166 -2.50 -4.98 2.30
C SER A 166 -3.89 -4.47 1.97
N HIS A 167 -4.15 -4.18 0.69
CA HIS A 167 -5.41 -3.62 0.21
C HIS A 167 -5.55 -3.78 -1.31
N SER A 168 -6.69 -3.36 -1.85
CA SER A 168 -7.09 -3.65 -3.23
C SER A 168 -6.60 -2.64 -4.28
N HIS A 169 -5.85 -1.58 -3.97
CA HIS A 169 -5.40 -0.64 -5.01
C HIS A 169 -4.44 -1.30 -6.01
N ARG A 170 -4.42 -0.77 -7.24
CA ARG A 170 -3.77 -1.43 -8.40
C ARG A 170 -2.25 -1.50 -8.30
N ASP A 171 -1.66 -0.60 -7.54
CA ASP A 171 -0.24 -0.51 -7.25
C ASP A 171 0.21 -1.33 -6.04
N HIS A 172 -0.73 -1.97 -5.34
CA HIS A 172 -0.47 -2.94 -4.26
C HIS A 172 -0.98 -4.36 -4.59
N CYS A 173 -2.01 -4.45 -5.44
CA CYS A 173 -2.71 -5.68 -5.78
C CYS A 173 -2.94 -5.76 -7.29
N ASP A 174 -1.98 -6.39 -7.99
CA ASP A 174 -1.96 -6.54 -9.44
C ASP A 174 -2.43 -7.94 -9.87
N GLU A 175 -3.51 -7.99 -10.65
CA GLU A 175 -4.13 -9.23 -11.12
C GLU A 175 -3.16 -10.12 -11.89
N GLN A 176 -2.33 -9.54 -12.76
CA GLN A 176 -1.38 -10.34 -13.56
C GLN A 176 -0.31 -10.95 -12.68
N THR A 177 0.22 -10.18 -11.73
CA THR A 177 1.21 -10.67 -10.77
C THR A 177 0.63 -11.79 -9.90
N ILE A 178 -0.59 -11.65 -9.36
CA ILE A 178 -1.26 -12.70 -8.56
C ILE A 178 -1.48 -13.97 -9.38
N LYS A 179 -1.97 -13.85 -10.62
CA LYS A 179 -2.14 -15.00 -11.52
C LYS A 179 -0.83 -15.74 -11.72
N GLN A 180 0.23 -15.03 -12.07
CA GLN A 180 1.53 -15.65 -12.33
C GLN A 180 2.14 -16.31 -11.08
N LEU A 181 2.04 -15.64 -9.93
CA LEU A 181 2.56 -16.18 -8.66
C LEU A 181 1.82 -17.44 -8.24
N THR A 182 0.50 -17.44 -8.30
CA THR A 182 -0.32 -18.58 -7.84
C THR A 182 -0.25 -19.76 -8.79
N MET A 183 -0.06 -19.52 -10.10
CA MET A 183 0.25 -20.60 -11.05
C MET A 183 1.64 -21.22 -10.79
N ARG A 184 2.65 -20.41 -10.45
CA ARG A 184 4.02 -20.89 -10.22
C ARG A 184 4.19 -21.54 -8.83
N PHE A 185 3.50 -21.01 -7.82
CA PHE A 185 3.59 -21.43 -6.43
C PHE A 185 2.19 -21.76 -5.89
N PRO A 186 1.53 -22.83 -6.37
CA PRO A 186 0.14 -23.14 -6.00
C PRO A 186 -0.04 -23.49 -4.51
N ASN A 187 1.05 -23.82 -3.81
CA ASN A 187 1.05 -24.09 -2.37
C ASN A 187 1.23 -22.83 -1.51
N ALA A 188 1.56 -21.68 -2.12
CA ALA A 188 1.63 -20.41 -1.39
C ALA A 188 0.25 -20.05 -0.86
N LYS A 189 0.17 -19.49 0.34
CA LYS A 189 -1.09 -18.97 0.90
C LYS A 189 -1.16 -17.46 0.72
N ILE A 190 -2.32 -16.96 0.30
CA ILE A 190 -2.58 -15.53 0.29
C ILE A 190 -3.17 -15.12 1.64
N LEU A 191 -2.56 -14.14 2.30
CA LEU A 191 -3.00 -13.58 3.58
C LEU A 191 -3.39 -12.12 3.38
N THR A 192 -4.60 -11.74 3.77
CA THR A 192 -5.14 -10.40 3.44
C THR A 192 -6.28 -9.98 4.37
N GLY A 193 -6.83 -8.79 4.15
CA GLY A 193 -7.96 -8.26 4.90
C GLY A 193 -9.29 -8.96 4.58
N LEU A 194 -10.28 -8.80 5.46
CA LEU A 194 -11.65 -9.26 5.24
C LEU A 194 -12.20 -8.86 3.86
N ARG A 195 -12.90 -9.80 3.22
CA ARG A 195 -13.56 -9.70 1.91
C ARG A 195 -12.65 -9.54 0.69
N MET A 196 -11.34 -9.43 0.86
CA MET A 196 -10.41 -9.43 -0.29
C MET A 196 -10.45 -10.74 -1.10
N ASP A 197 -10.94 -11.83 -0.52
CA ASP A 197 -11.18 -13.09 -1.21
C ASP A 197 -12.24 -12.98 -2.31
N GLU A 198 -13.23 -12.10 -2.18
CA GLU A 198 -14.23 -11.82 -3.22
C GLU A 198 -13.57 -11.36 -4.53
N LEU A 199 -12.47 -10.62 -4.44
CA LEU A 199 -11.66 -10.16 -5.57
C LEU A 199 -10.66 -11.22 -6.04
N LEU A 200 -9.94 -11.82 -5.09
CA LEU A 200 -8.77 -12.65 -5.38
C LEU A 200 -9.14 -14.07 -5.85
N ASN A 201 -10.34 -14.56 -5.54
CA ASN A 201 -10.80 -15.88 -6.00
C ASN A 201 -10.84 -15.99 -7.53
N ASP A 202 -11.11 -14.89 -8.24
CA ASP A 202 -11.12 -14.86 -9.70
C ASP A 202 -9.71 -14.84 -10.31
N TRP A 203 -8.68 -14.57 -9.51
CA TRP A 203 -7.30 -14.36 -9.99
C TRP A 203 -6.36 -15.48 -9.60
N LYS A 204 -6.57 -16.11 -8.45
CA LYS A 204 -5.69 -17.16 -7.94
C LYS A 204 -5.84 -18.46 -8.74
N SER A 205 -4.85 -19.33 -8.64
CA SER A 205 -5.03 -20.74 -9.03
C SER A 205 -6.08 -21.43 -8.13
N PRO A 206 -6.81 -22.45 -8.63
CA PRO A 206 -7.81 -23.17 -7.83
C PRO A 206 -7.27 -23.70 -6.49
N GLU A 207 -6.02 -24.17 -6.46
CA GLU A 207 -5.37 -24.80 -5.31
C GLU A 207 -4.92 -23.79 -4.24
N THR A 208 -4.64 -22.56 -4.66
CA THR A 208 -4.15 -21.51 -3.75
C THR A 208 -5.21 -21.20 -2.69
N GLN A 209 -4.81 -21.21 -1.42
CA GLN A 209 -5.69 -20.86 -0.30
C GLN A 209 -5.60 -19.36 0.00
N ILE A 210 -6.74 -18.74 0.30
CA ILE A 210 -6.81 -17.38 0.86
C ILE A 210 -7.26 -17.49 2.31
N GLN A 211 -6.60 -16.76 3.21
CA GLN A 211 -7.08 -16.51 4.56
C GLN A 211 -7.27 -15.01 4.76
N THR A 212 -8.46 -14.61 5.21
CA THR A 212 -8.80 -13.22 5.46
C THR A 212 -8.87 -12.93 6.96
N ALA A 213 -8.40 -11.77 7.37
CA ALA A 213 -8.33 -11.34 8.76
C ALA A 213 -8.90 -9.93 8.94
N GLY A 214 -9.57 -9.70 10.07
CA GLY A 214 -9.80 -8.35 10.58
C GLY A 214 -8.54 -7.78 11.21
N TRP A 215 -8.58 -6.51 11.61
CA TRP A 215 -7.47 -5.88 12.31
C TRP A 215 -7.15 -6.55 13.64
N TYR A 216 -5.91 -6.46 14.12
CA TYR A 216 -5.45 -7.11 15.34
C TYR A 216 -5.71 -8.63 15.40
N GLN A 217 -5.86 -9.31 14.26
CA GLN A 217 -5.96 -10.77 14.22
C GLN A 217 -4.67 -11.39 13.71
N GLN A 218 -4.31 -12.55 14.27
CA GLN A 218 -3.20 -13.37 13.80
C GLN A 218 -3.70 -14.40 12.80
N PHE A 219 -3.01 -14.54 11.67
CA PHE A 219 -3.28 -15.61 10.71
C PHE A 219 -2.93 -16.98 11.30
N SER A 220 -3.69 -18.02 10.90
CA SER A 220 -3.44 -19.41 11.29
C SER A 220 -2.60 -20.09 10.21
N LEU A 221 -1.31 -20.24 10.49
CA LEU A 221 -0.30 -20.72 9.55
C LEU A 221 0.05 -22.19 9.84
N PRO A 222 0.48 -22.97 8.82
CA PRO A 222 0.90 -24.37 9.01
C PRO A 222 2.32 -24.50 9.61
N THR A 223 2.82 -23.45 10.26
CA THR A 223 4.18 -23.36 10.79
C THR A 223 4.20 -22.45 12.01
N GLU A 224 5.10 -22.73 12.94
CA GLU A 224 5.40 -21.89 14.12
C GLU A 224 6.64 -21.01 13.90
N GLN A 225 7.32 -21.12 12.76
CA GLN A 225 8.56 -20.38 12.47
C GLN A 225 8.33 -18.88 12.30
N VAL A 226 7.12 -18.49 11.93
CA VAL A 226 6.72 -17.10 11.75
C VAL A 226 5.27 -16.92 12.19
N LYS A 227 4.97 -15.79 12.81
CA LYS A 227 3.61 -15.33 13.09
C LYS A 227 3.33 -14.10 12.24
N ILE A 228 2.14 -14.05 11.65
CA ILE A 228 1.73 -12.93 10.80
C ILE A 228 0.43 -12.38 11.34
N PHE A 229 0.36 -11.06 11.47
CA PHE A 229 -0.78 -10.34 12.03
C PHE A 229 -1.26 -9.29 11.04
N PHE A 230 -2.57 -9.05 10.99
CA PHE A 230 -3.15 -7.99 10.19
C PHE A 230 -3.53 -6.81 11.08
N LEU A 231 -3.04 -5.61 10.78
CA LEU A 231 -3.07 -4.44 11.66
C LEU A 231 -3.85 -3.29 11.01
N PRO A 232 -4.46 -2.39 11.80
CA PRO A 232 -5.09 -1.21 11.25
C PRO A 232 -4.05 -0.25 10.70
N VAL A 233 -4.43 0.39 9.60
CA VAL A 233 -3.74 1.53 8.98
C VAL A 233 -4.80 2.52 8.53
N ARG A 234 -4.44 3.79 8.36
CA ARG A 234 -5.41 4.82 7.98
C ARG A 234 -5.46 4.95 6.46
N HIS A 235 -6.35 4.22 5.83
CA HIS A 235 -6.48 4.21 4.37
C HIS A 235 -7.93 3.94 3.93
N TRP A 236 -8.10 3.50 2.69
CA TRP A 236 -9.38 3.17 2.06
C TRP A 236 -9.15 2.16 0.93
N ALA A 237 -10.21 1.69 0.28
CA ALA A 237 -10.06 0.72 -0.81
C ALA A 237 -11.08 0.96 -1.92
N ARG A 238 -10.63 0.89 -3.17
CA ARG A 238 -11.51 0.91 -4.34
C ARG A 238 -10.82 0.43 -5.62
N ARG A 239 -11.49 -0.40 -6.41
CA ARG A 239 -11.04 -0.78 -7.77
C ARG A 239 -12.04 -0.44 -8.85
N GLY A 240 -13.32 -0.65 -8.59
CA GLY A 240 -14.44 -0.43 -9.48
C GLY A 240 -15.21 0.86 -9.20
N LEU A 241 -16.45 0.91 -9.70
CA LEU A 241 -17.33 2.05 -9.51
C LEU A 241 -18.15 1.99 -8.21
N PHE A 242 -18.44 0.77 -7.74
CA PHE A 242 -19.41 0.52 -6.66
C PHE A 242 -18.82 -0.26 -5.48
N ASP A 243 -17.49 -0.42 -5.43
CA ASP A 243 -16.79 -1.25 -4.44
C ASP A 243 -16.02 -0.42 -3.40
N THR A 244 -16.34 0.86 -3.25
CA THR A 244 -15.67 1.74 -2.28
C THR A 244 -15.79 1.17 -0.87
N ASN A 245 -14.64 0.89 -0.27
CA ASN A 245 -14.45 0.31 1.05
C ASN A 245 -15.17 -1.03 1.27
N GLN A 246 -15.45 -1.79 0.20
CA GLN A 246 -16.01 -3.14 0.33
C GLN A 246 -14.97 -4.18 0.73
N HIS A 247 -13.70 -3.95 0.41
CA HIS A 247 -12.58 -4.78 0.82
C HIS A 247 -11.76 -4.08 1.89
N LEU A 248 -11.30 -4.82 2.91
CA LEU A 248 -10.53 -4.24 4.00
C LEU A 248 -9.09 -3.93 3.58
N TRP A 249 -8.55 -2.82 4.09
CA TRP A 249 -7.13 -2.43 4.02
C TRP A 249 -6.44 -2.66 5.37
N GLY A 250 -5.12 -2.75 5.39
CA GLY A 250 -4.34 -2.94 6.61
C GLY A 250 -2.84 -2.99 6.38
N GLY A 251 -2.12 -3.11 7.48
CA GLY A 251 -0.69 -3.41 7.50
C GLY A 251 -0.44 -4.82 8.03
N PHE A 252 0.83 -5.23 8.04
CA PHE A 252 1.23 -6.52 8.57
C PHE A 252 2.31 -6.39 9.62
N VAL A 253 2.24 -7.21 10.66
CA VAL A 253 3.42 -7.56 11.47
C VAL A 253 3.83 -8.98 11.11
N ILE A 254 5.09 -9.18 10.78
CA ILE A 254 5.72 -10.47 10.50
C ILE A 254 6.75 -10.70 11.60
N GLN A 255 6.48 -11.63 12.49
CA GLN A 255 7.29 -11.92 13.66
C GLN A 255 7.95 -13.29 13.52
N GLY A 256 9.27 -13.30 13.36
CA GLY A 256 10.11 -14.49 13.46
C GLY A 256 10.66 -14.67 14.87
N ALA A 257 11.64 -15.56 15.00
CA ALA A 257 12.29 -15.82 16.29
C ALA A 257 13.12 -14.62 16.79
N GLU A 258 13.84 -13.96 15.88
CA GLU A 258 14.78 -12.88 16.25
C GLU A 258 14.35 -11.50 15.76
N LYS A 259 13.69 -11.46 14.60
CA LYS A 259 13.28 -10.23 13.91
C LYS A 259 11.77 -10.08 13.86
N THR A 260 11.32 -8.84 14.02
CA THR A 260 9.94 -8.44 13.79
C THR A 260 9.92 -7.32 12.76
N VAL A 261 9.10 -7.50 11.72
CA VAL A 261 8.97 -6.58 10.61
C VAL A 261 7.55 -6.04 10.57
N TYR A 262 7.38 -4.72 10.59
CA TYR A 262 6.10 -4.07 10.35
C TYR A 262 6.05 -3.48 8.94
N PHE A 263 5.00 -3.79 8.20
CA PHE A 263 4.70 -3.22 6.89
C PHE A 263 3.42 -2.40 6.98
N SER A 264 3.50 -1.10 6.69
CA SER A 264 2.37 -0.18 6.86
C SER A 264 1.31 -0.24 5.76
N GLY A 265 1.55 -0.95 4.66
CA GLY A 265 0.80 -0.69 3.41
C GLY A 265 0.81 0.80 3.08
N ASP A 266 -0.30 1.29 2.53
CA ASP A 266 -0.57 2.71 2.52
C ASP A 266 -1.29 3.14 3.80
N SER A 267 -0.87 4.28 4.34
CA SER A 267 -1.45 4.83 5.56
C SER A 267 -1.25 6.33 5.60
N GLY A 268 -2.26 7.06 6.09
CA GLY A 268 -2.07 8.40 6.65
C GLY A 268 -1.67 8.31 8.12
N TYR A 269 -1.25 9.42 8.72
CA TYR A 269 -0.86 9.43 10.13
C TYR A 269 -2.07 9.30 11.09
N GLY A 270 -1.89 8.60 12.21
CA GLY A 270 -2.92 8.41 13.26
C GLY A 270 -2.38 7.68 14.49
N SER A 271 -3.24 7.42 15.49
CA SER A 271 -2.83 6.79 16.76
C SER A 271 -2.36 5.33 16.62
N HIS A 272 -2.75 4.66 15.53
CA HIS A 272 -2.41 3.26 15.26
C HIS A 272 -0.89 2.96 15.30
N TYR A 273 -0.01 3.94 15.04
CA TYR A 273 1.44 3.74 15.22
C TYR A 273 1.87 3.63 16.68
N LYS A 274 1.21 4.35 17.60
CA LYS A 274 1.44 4.20 19.04
C LYS A 274 0.83 2.90 19.55
N GLU A 275 -0.40 2.60 19.12
CA GLU A 275 -1.06 1.33 19.45
C GLU A 275 -0.23 0.12 18.96
N LEU A 276 0.43 0.24 17.81
CA LEU A 276 1.36 -0.76 17.30
C LEU A 276 2.49 -1.05 18.31
N ALA A 277 3.09 -0.03 18.90
CA ALA A 277 4.15 -0.19 19.91
C ALA A 277 3.64 -0.83 21.21
N ASP A 278 2.37 -0.58 21.56
CA ASP A 278 1.74 -1.16 22.74
C ASP A 278 1.46 -2.66 22.57
N VAL A 279 1.07 -3.09 21.36
CA VAL A 279 0.79 -4.50 21.04
C VAL A 279 2.07 -5.27 20.69
N PHE A 280 3.02 -4.63 20.01
CA PHE A 280 4.27 -5.22 19.54
C PHE A 280 5.47 -4.42 20.09
N PRO A 281 6.00 -4.78 21.28
CA PRO A 281 7.01 -3.98 21.97
C PRO A 281 8.38 -3.97 21.29
N LYS A 282 8.61 -4.85 20.30
CA LYS A 282 9.85 -4.91 19.52
C LYS A 282 9.52 -4.99 18.03
N ILE A 283 9.94 -3.97 17.29
CA ILE A 283 9.89 -3.93 15.82
C ILE A 283 11.30 -3.59 15.34
N ASP A 284 11.94 -4.53 14.64
CA ASP A 284 13.30 -4.35 14.13
C ASP A 284 13.29 -3.50 12.85
N TYR A 285 12.33 -3.74 11.96
CA TYR A 285 12.19 -3.02 10.70
C TYR A 285 10.77 -2.48 10.50
N PHE A 286 10.68 -1.19 10.20
CA PHE A 286 9.44 -0.45 9.98
C PHE A 286 9.41 0.04 8.52
N LEU A 287 8.66 -0.67 7.69
CA LEU A 287 8.47 -0.34 6.29
C LEU A 287 7.27 0.60 6.15
N ILE A 288 7.52 1.81 5.68
CA ILE A 288 6.50 2.86 5.62
C ILE A 288 6.54 3.67 4.32
N GLY A 289 5.35 3.94 3.77
CA GLY A 289 5.18 4.79 2.61
C GLY A 289 5.53 6.25 2.88
N ILE A 290 6.33 6.86 2.01
CA ILE A 290 6.75 8.27 2.11
C ILE A 290 6.34 9.15 0.92
N GLY A 291 5.83 8.55 -0.15
CA GLY A 291 5.35 9.25 -1.35
C GLY A 291 3.83 9.27 -1.44
N ALA A 292 3.32 9.90 -2.49
CA ALA A 292 1.89 10.11 -2.75
C ALA A 292 1.18 11.01 -1.73
N TYR A 293 1.85 12.06 -1.22
CA TYR A 293 1.32 12.92 -0.16
C TYR A 293 0.89 14.31 -0.66
N GLN A 294 1.19 14.69 -1.91
CA GLN A 294 0.73 15.95 -2.49
C GLN A 294 -0.51 15.77 -3.40
N PRO A 295 -1.49 16.68 -3.31
CA PRO A 295 -1.55 17.82 -2.40
C PRO A 295 -2.00 17.38 -1.00
N ILE A 296 -1.37 17.95 0.04
CA ILE A 296 -1.59 17.57 1.45
C ILE A 296 -3.09 17.57 1.82
N TRP A 297 -3.86 18.58 1.40
CA TRP A 297 -5.28 18.69 1.75
C TRP A 297 -6.13 17.52 1.23
N PHE A 298 -5.68 16.83 0.17
CA PHE A 298 -6.36 15.70 -0.43
C PHE A 298 -5.78 14.36 0.06
N MET A 299 -4.45 14.26 0.11
CA MET A 299 -3.76 12.99 0.35
C MET A 299 -3.57 12.65 1.83
N LYS A 300 -3.47 13.63 2.73
CA LYS A 300 -3.14 13.44 4.16
C LYS A 300 -4.07 12.45 4.88
N ALA A 301 -5.30 12.30 4.40
CA ALA A 301 -6.24 11.35 4.98
C ALA A 301 -5.80 9.88 4.81
N ASN A 302 -4.92 9.59 3.85
CA ASN A 302 -4.66 8.25 3.35
C ASN A 302 -3.18 7.95 3.10
N HIS A 303 -2.31 8.96 2.99
CA HIS A 303 -0.87 8.81 2.80
C HIS A 303 -0.11 9.72 3.78
N ASN A 304 0.99 9.19 4.33
CA ASN A 304 1.92 9.96 5.15
C ASN A 304 2.76 10.86 4.24
N SER A 305 2.98 12.11 4.68
CA SER A 305 4.18 12.84 4.26
C SER A 305 5.46 12.18 4.82
N PRO A 306 6.65 12.48 4.27
CA PRO A 306 7.92 11.99 4.81
C PRO A 306 8.12 12.28 6.30
N GLN A 307 7.67 13.46 6.76
CA GLN A 307 7.71 13.87 8.17
C GLN A 307 6.75 13.05 9.03
N GLU A 308 5.52 12.82 8.56
CA GLU A 308 4.54 11.98 9.25
C GLU A 308 4.97 10.51 9.30
N ALA A 309 5.63 10.01 8.24
CA ALA A 309 6.20 8.68 8.22
C ALA A 309 7.34 8.54 9.24
N PHE A 310 8.20 9.55 9.34
CA PHE A 310 9.23 9.62 10.38
C PHE A 310 8.62 9.67 11.78
N GLN A 311 7.57 10.47 11.99
CA GLN A 311 6.87 10.53 13.28
C GLN A 311 6.22 9.18 13.64
N GLY A 312 5.61 8.49 12.68
CA GLY A 312 5.07 7.14 12.88
C GLY A 312 6.16 6.12 13.28
N PHE A 313 7.35 6.22 12.68
CA PHE A 313 8.52 5.43 13.09
C PHE A 313 8.94 5.71 14.53
N VAL A 314 9.03 6.98 14.95
CA VAL A 314 9.33 7.34 16.34
C VAL A 314 8.26 6.83 17.31
N ASP A 315 6.99 7.01 16.96
CA ASP A 315 5.84 6.61 17.78
C ASP A 315 5.73 5.08 17.93
N SER A 316 6.09 4.33 16.88
CA SER A 316 6.14 2.86 16.91
C SER A 316 7.33 2.28 17.69
N LYS A 317 8.30 3.12 18.07
CA LYS A 317 9.55 2.71 18.75
C LYS A 317 10.34 1.64 17.99
N ALA A 318 10.20 1.59 16.66
CA ALA A 318 10.93 0.63 15.84
C ALA A 318 12.43 0.97 15.80
N ASP A 319 13.28 -0.02 15.52
CA ASP A 319 14.73 0.19 15.50
C ASP A 319 15.24 0.76 14.18
N ARG A 320 14.68 0.37 13.02
CA ARG A 320 15.07 0.87 11.69
C ARG A 320 13.86 1.19 10.84
N LEU A 321 13.94 2.27 10.08
CA LEU A 321 12.94 2.65 9.07
C LEU A 321 13.45 2.29 7.68
N ILE A 322 12.63 1.61 6.88
CA ILE A 322 12.85 1.41 5.44
C ILE A 322 11.74 2.17 4.68
N PRO A 323 12.07 3.26 3.94
CA PRO A 323 11.06 3.98 3.20
C PRO A 323 10.60 3.18 1.97
N MET A 324 9.33 3.30 1.63
CA MET A 324 8.71 2.67 0.46
C MET A 324 7.67 3.60 -0.19
N HIS A 325 6.95 3.11 -1.20
CA HIS A 325 5.87 3.85 -1.87
C HIS A 325 6.36 5.16 -2.56
N PHE A 326 7.60 5.17 -3.06
CA PHE A 326 8.17 6.29 -3.81
C PHE A 326 9.05 5.81 -4.97
N GLY A 327 9.32 6.69 -5.93
CA GLY A 327 10.36 6.52 -6.97
C GLY A 327 10.08 5.51 -8.09
N ARG A 328 9.07 4.64 -7.97
CA ARG A 328 8.70 3.67 -9.03
C ARG A 328 7.52 4.14 -9.89
N PHE A 329 6.45 4.60 -9.26
CA PHE A 329 5.24 5.10 -9.93
C PHE A 329 5.04 6.58 -9.66
N ASP A 330 4.43 7.28 -10.61
CA ASP A 330 4.01 8.66 -10.46
C ASP A 330 2.52 8.70 -10.07
N LEU A 331 2.25 8.92 -8.78
CA LEU A 331 0.92 8.80 -8.17
C LEU A 331 0.32 10.12 -7.69
N SER A 332 1.14 11.16 -7.52
CA SER A 332 0.68 12.40 -6.91
C SER A 332 1.51 13.62 -7.35
N ASP A 333 1.30 14.80 -6.78
CA ASP A 333 1.86 16.05 -7.31
C ASP A 333 3.30 16.38 -6.86
N GLU A 334 3.92 15.62 -5.95
CA GLU A 334 5.31 15.88 -5.54
C GLU A 334 6.35 15.50 -6.61
N PRO A 335 7.54 16.14 -6.61
CA PRO A 335 8.70 15.67 -7.36
C PRO A 335 9.16 14.26 -6.91
N PRO A 336 9.49 13.33 -7.82
CA PRO A 336 9.90 11.97 -7.47
C PRO A 336 11.01 11.81 -6.43
N SER A 337 11.97 12.74 -6.39
CA SER A 337 13.11 12.72 -5.45
C SER A 337 12.82 13.36 -4.10
N GLU A 338 11.81 14.21 -4.03
CA GLU A 338 11.48 14.99 -2.83
C GLU A 338 11.19 14.12 -1.60
N PRO A 339 10.39 13.04 -1.67
CA PRO A 339 10.05 12.23 -0.50
C PRO A 339 11.27 11.78 0.30
N LEU A 340 12.25 11.19 -0.38
CA LEU A 340 13.44 10.64 0.25
C LEU A 340 14.35 11.74 0.80
N ARG A 341 14.45 12.87 0.09
CA ARG A 341 15.21 14.04 0.54
C ARG A 341 14.65 14.56 1.86
N LEU A 342 13.34 14.82 1.92
CA LEU A 342 12.67 15.33 3.12
C LEU A 342 12.75 14.36 4.30
N LEU A 343 12.62 13.05 4.06
CA LEU A 343 12.79 12.05 5.12
C LEU A 343 14.21 12.11 5.72
N LYS A 344 15.24 12.20 4.86
CA LYS A 344 16.64 12.26 5.30
C LYS A 344 16.94 13.54 6.08
N GLU A 345 16.40 14.68 5.63
CA GLU A 345 16.49 15.96 6.34
C GLU A 345 15.85 15.86 7.73
N THR A 346 14.62 15.34 7.81
CA THR A 346 13.90 15.14 9.08
C THR A 346 14.67 14.23 10.04
N ALA A 347 15.22 13.12 9.53
CA ALA A 347 16.01 12.20 10.34
C ALA A 347 17.34 12.81 10.81
N ALA A 348 17.98 13.67 10.00
CA ALA A 348 19.19 14.37 10.38
C ALA A 348 18.94 15.41 11.48
N GLU A 349 17.85 16.18 11.38
CA GLU A 349 17.44 17.12 12.42
C GLU A 349 17.18 16.43 13.76
N ALA A 350 16.68 15.20 13.72
CA ALA A 350 16.43 14.37 14.90
C ALA A 350 17.66 13.56 15.39
N ASN A 351 18.82 13.64 14.71
CA ASN A 351 20.00 12.81 14.97
C ASN A 351 19.75 11.28 14.88
N LEU A 352 18.90 10.86 13.94
CA LEU A 352 18.52 9.45 13.71
C LEU A 352 18.81 9.00 12.27
N SER A 353 19.75 9.65 11.57
CA SER A 353 20.09 9.30 10.18
C SER A 353 20.57 7.84 10.00
N ASP A 354 21.23 7.27 11.01
CA ASP A 354 21.73 5.88 11.00
C ASP A 354 20.59 4.84 11.04
N LYS A 355 19.41 5.26 11.52
CA LYS A 355 18.19 4.46 11.60
C LYS A 355 17.47 4.33 10.26
N ILE A 356 17.74 5.23 9.31
CA ILE A 356 17.10 5.21 7.99
C ILE A 356 17.86 4.30 7.04
N LYS A 357 17.19 3.28 6.52
CA LYS A 357 17.74 2.33 5.54
C LYS A 357 17.22 2.66 4.14
N ASN A 358 17.93 3.56 3.47
CA ASN A 358 17.64 3.96 2.10
C ASN A 358 18.13 2.91 1.09
N LEU A 359 17.25 1.98 0.72
CA LEU A 359 17.53 0.95 -0.28
C LEU A 359 17.35 1.48 -1.70
N GLN A 360 18.07 0.91 -2.66
CA GLN A 360 17.76 0.94 -4.08
C GLN A 360 16.80 -0.19 -4.45
N ILE A 361 16.20 -0.14 -5.64
CA ILE A 361 15.33 -1.22 -6.11
C ILE A 361 16.20 -2.46 -6.32
N ASN A 362 15.73 -3.60 -5.80
CA ASN A 362 16.41 -4.88 -5.71
C ASN A 362 17.66 -4.89 -4.80
N GLU A 363 17.80 -3.91 -3.90
CA GLU A 363 18.76 -3.98 -2.81
C GLU A 363 18.18 -4.72 -1.60
N SER A 364 19.03 -5.47 -0.91
CA SER A 364 18.64 -6.26 0.26
C SER A 364 19.40 -5.87 1.52
N ILE A 365 18.77 -6.13 2.67
CA ILE A 365 19.39 -6.14 3.98
C ILE A 365 19.31 -7.59 4.48
N ILE A 366 20.46 -8.17 4.82
CA ILE A 366 20.56 -9.53 5.35
C ILE A 366 20.85 -9.49 6.85
N TRP A 367 20.52 -10.56 7.57
CA TRP A 367 20.91 -10.74 8.97
C TRP A 367 21.15 -12.20 9.34
#